data_AF-A0AAY5E7B3-F1
#
_entry.id   AF-A0AAY5E7B3-F1
#
_cell.length_a   1.000
_cell.length_b   1.000
_cell.length_c   1.000
_cell.angle_alpha   90.00
_cell.angle_beta   90.00
_cell.angle_gamma   90.00
#
_symmetry.space_group_name_H-M   'P 1'
#
loop_
_entity.id
_entity.type
_entity.pdbx_description
1 polymer ?
#
loop_
_entity_poly.entity_id
_entity_poly.type
_entity_poly.pdbx_seq_one_letter_code
_entity_poly.pdbx_strand_id
1 'polypeptide(L)'
;EEEDQDQEEDGWPKPSNKAELSDCGLTEESCKSLTSVLQTENSSLRELEINDNDLQDSGVEQLCAGLKSSHCKLEILRLSGCLVTEEGCSSLASALRSNPSHLKELDLTYNHPGESGVKLLSARLEDPHCRLDTLRVEHAGKFRITPGLRKYVCDLTLDPNTAHTRLALSEENRKVTCVEEHQQQPYADHPERFDECAQVLCRESLTGRCYWEVEWRVGADISVTYKDISRKGLSGNCGFGYNVKSWSLYCFNKSYFVRHNNKFTAISAPPSSSNRVGVYLDWAAGTLSFYSISSHTHTLTHLHTFHSTFTEPLYAGFRLCYSDSSVCFCELE
;
A
#
# COMPACT_ATOMS: atom_id res chain seq x y z
N GLU A 1 2.50 13.75 60.68
CA GLU A 1 1.46 13.61 59.66
C GLU A 1 1.99 14.34 58.45
N GLU A 2 2.52 13.56 57.51
CA GLU A 2 2.97 14.02 56.20
C GLU A 2 1.71 14.35 55.39
N GLU A 3 1.63 15.58 54.88
CA GLU A 3 0.73 15.91 53.79
C GLU A 3 1.58 15.99 52.52
N ASP A 4 1.44 14.96 51.69
CA ASP A 4 1.96 14.86 50.35
C ASP A 4 1.43 16.01 49.48
N GLN A 5 2.35 16.83 48.96
CA GLN A 5 2.06 17.75 47.87
C GLN A 5 2.22 17.01 46.55
N ASP A 6 1.14 16.37 46.09
CA ASP A 6 1.00 15.93 44.71
C ASP A 6 0.86 17.18 43.81
N GLN A 7 1.94 17.53 43.13
CA GLN A 7 1.92 18.46 42.00
C GLN A 7 1.32 17.73 40.79
N GLU A 8 0.12 18.11 40.37
CA GLU A 8 -0.42 17.80 39.05
C GLU A 8 0.49 18.44 37.98
N GLU A 9 1.38 17.66 37.37
CA GLU A 9 2.05 18.05 36.13
C GLU A 9 1.03 18.08 34.99
N ASP A 10 0.91 19.24 34.35
CA ASP A 10 0.10 19.50 33.15
C ASP A 10 0.35 18.44 32.06
N GLY A 11 -0.69 17.62 31.80
CA GLY A 11 -0.69 16.53 30.84
C GLY A 11 -0.71 16.98 29.37
N TRP A 12 0.26 17.78 28.94
CA TRP A 12 0.50 17.97 27.50
C TRP A 12 1.15 16.72 26.90
N PRO A 13 0.67 16.23 25.73
CA PRO A 13 1.31 15.13 25.05
C PRO A 13 2.77 15.52 24.77
N LYS A 14 3.71 14.71 25.27
CA LYS A 14 5.13 14.88 24.97
C LYS A 14 5.30 14.95 23.46
N PRO A 15 6.11 15.89 22.93
CA PRO A 15 6.30 16.02 21.49
C PRO A 15 6.81 14.69 20.92
N SER A 16 6.09 14.16 19.92
CA SER A 16 6.50 12.95 19.22
C SER A 16 7.87 13.18 18.57
N ASN A 17 8.77 12.21 18.70
CA ASN A 17 10.04 12.18 17.98
C ASN A 17 9.89 11.52 16.60
N LYS A 18 8.69 11.04 16.24
CA LYS A 18 8.37 10.40 14.97
C LYS A 18 7.28 11.16 14.23
N ALA A 19 7.49 11.41 12.94
CA ALA A 19 6.48 11.91 12.02
C ALA A 19 6.23 10.87 10.90
N GLU A 20 4.97 10.46 10.77
CA GLU A 20 4.49 9.54 9.73
C GLU A 20 3.56 10.32 8.79
N LEU A 21 4.03 10.61 7.58
CA LEU A 21 3.32 11.39 6.55
C LEU A 21 3.29 10.64 5.21
N SER A 22 3.23 9.31 5.26
CA SER A 22 3.14 8.47 4.07
C SER A 22 1.82 8.71 3.32
N ASP A 23 1.86 8.74 1.98
CA ASP A 23 0.67 8.95 1.11
C ASP A 23 -0.19 10.18 1.51
N CYS A 24 0.47 11.28 1.92
CA CYS A 24 -0.19 12.51 2.35
C CYS A 24 -0.29 13.58 1.25
N GLY A 25 0.15 13.26 0.03
CA GLY A 25 0.18 14.21 -1.09
C GLY A 25 1.12 15.38 -0.83
N LEU A 26 2.26 15.15 -0.18
CA LEU A 26 3.23 16.19 0.15
C LEU A 26 3.70 16.93 -1.10
N THR A 27 3.76 18.24 -1.00
CA THR A 27 4.17 19.14 -2.10
C THR A 27 5.56 19.70 -1.85
N GLU A 28 6.05 20.49 -2.81
CA GLU A 28 7.28 21.26 -2.63
C GLU A 28 7.20 22.20 -1.40
N GLU A 29 6.03 22.79 -1.12
CA GLU A 29 5.83 23.61 0.07
C GLU A 29 5.95 22.79 1.35
N SER A 30 5.41 21.56 1.37
CA SER A 30 5.58 20.62 2.47
C SER A 30 7.06 20.31 2.73
N CYS A 31 7.86 20.10 1.67
CA CYS A 31 9.31 19.90 1.80
C CYS A 31 10.03 21.12 2.40
N LYS A 32 9.62 22.35 2.05
CA LYS A 32 10.16 23.58 2.68
C LYS A 32 9.83 23.66 4.16
N SER A 33 8.60 23.32 4.54
CA SER A 33 8.19 23.26 5.95
C SER A 33 8.98 22.20 6.71
N LEU A 34 9.12 20.98 6.16
CA LEU A 34 9.93 19.91 6.77
C LEU A 34 11.40 20.31 6.90
N THR A 35 11.96 20.95 5.88
CA THR A 35 13.32 21.49 5.90
C THR A 35 13.50 22.49 7.06
N SER A 36 12.53 23.39 7.25
CA SER A 36 12.55 24.37 8.35
C SER A 36 12.51 23.69 9.72
N VAL A 37 11.72 22.62 9.86
CA VAL A 37 11.68 21.79 11.09
C VAL A 37 13.02 21.13 11.35
N LEU A 38 13.68 20.58 10.32
CA LEU A 38 15.01 19.95 10.46
C LEU A 38 16.12 20.95 10.81
N GLN A 39 15.95 22.22 10.44
CA GLN A 39 16.89 23.30 10.75
C GLN A 39 16.69 23.91 12.14
N THR A 40 15.58 23.61 12.81
CA THR A 40 15.24 24.20 14.11
C THR A 40 16.06 23.54 15.23
N GLU A 41 16.80 24.34 16.00
CA GLU A 41 17.70 23.88 17.09
C GLU A 41 17.03 22.95 18.11
N ASN A 42 15.77 23.24 18.45
CA ASN A 42 15.00 22.51 19.45
C ASN A 42 14.13 21.40 18.86
N SER A 43 14.32 21.01 17.60
CA SER A 43 13.56 19.93 17.00
C SER A 43 13.79 18.60 17.76
N SER A 44 12.68 17.98 18.18
CA SER A 44 12.67 16.64 18.79
C SER A 44 12.58 15.53 17.75
N LEU A 45 12.43 15.86 16.46
CA LEU A 45 12.27 14.87 15.41
C LEU A 45 13.51 13.99 15.28
N ARG A 46 13.29 12.67 15.28
CA ARG A 46 14.29 11.61 15.14
C ARG A 46 13.95 10.69 13.98
N GLU A 47 12.67 10.49 13.71
CA GLU A 47 12.20 9.61 12.65
C GLU A 47 11.23 10.37 11.73
N LEU A 48 11.53 10.36 10.44
CA LEU A 48 10.70 10.97 9.41
C LEU A 48 10.39 9.92 8.34
N GLU A 49 9.12 9.56 8.25
CA GLU A 49 8.62 8.63 7.27
C GLU A 49 7.64 9.35 6.34
N ILE A 50 8.01 9.50 5.07
CA ILE A 50 7.24 10.24 4.07
C ILE A 50 7.06 9.42 2.79
N ASN A 51 6.96 8.10 2.95
CA ASN A 51 6.82 7.14 1.87
C ASN A 51 5.64 7.50 0.94
N ASP A 52 5.71 7.08 -0.33
CA ASP A 52 4.60 7.21 -1.28
C ASP A 52 4.13 8.65 -1.53
N ASN A 53 4.99 9.64 -1.28
CA ASN A 53 4.80 11.00 -1.78
C ASN A 53 5.70 11.23 -2.99
N ASP A 54 5.14 11.74 -4.09
CA ASP A 54 5.84 11.98 -5.36
C ASP A 54 6.79 13.19 -5.31
N LEU A 55 7.73 13.18 -4.35
CA LEU A 55 8.65 14.29 -4.04
C LEU A 55 9.64 14.57 -5.17
N GLN A 56 10.03 13.54 -5.92
CA GLN A 56 11.07 13.59 -6.96
C GLN A 56 12.41 14.08 -6.39
N ASP A 57 13.40 14.25 -7.27
CA ASP A 57 14.74 14.71 -6.86
C ASP A 57 14.73 16.12 -6.26
N SER A 58 13.85 17.01 -6.75
CA SER A 58 13.73 18.39 -6.25
C SER A 58 13.22 18.46 -4.82
N GLY A 59 12.21 17.65 -4.46
CA GLY A 59 11.73 17.56 -3.08
C GLY A 59 12.81 16.99 -2.14
N VAL A 60 13.56 15.99 -2.59
CA VAL A 60 14.69 15.43 -1.85
C VAL A 60 15.82 16.44 -1.69
N GLU A 61 16.13 17.23 -2.71
CA GLU A 61 17.16 18.28 -2.64
C GLU A 61 16.82 19.32 -1.56
N GLN A 62 15.55 19.70 -1.43
CA GLN A 62 15.11 20.60 -0.36
C GLN A 62 15.31 19.98 1.02
N LEU A 63 14.86 18.74 1.21
CA LEU A 63 15.10 18.02 2.47
C LEU A 63 16.60 17.90 2.79
N CYS A 64 17.45 17.74 1.77
CA CYS A 64 18.90 17.71 1.94
C CYS A 64 19.47 19.02 2.51
N ALA A 65 18.85 20.18 2.26
CA ALA A 65 19.24 21.43 2.89
C ALA A 65 18.95 21.42 4.41
N GLY A 66 17.92 20.71 4.84
CA GLY A 66 17.61 20.47 6.25
C GLY A 66 18.59 19.48 6.89
N LEU A 67 18.87 18.38 6.20
CA LEU A 67 19.83 17.35 6.66
C LEU A 67 21.25 17.89 6.85
N LYS A 68 21.64 18.92 6.09
CA LYS A 68 22.95 19.60 6.21
C LYS A 68 23.07 20.53 7.42
N SER A 69 21.97 20.80 8.10
CA SER A 69 21.98 21.67 9.27
C SER A 69 22.68 21.01 10.46
N SER A 70 23.52 21.76 11.18
CA SER A 70 24.10 21.33 12.45
C SER A 70 23.06 21.10 13.55
N HIS A 71 21.84 21.60 13.36
CA HIS A 71 20.71 21.40 14.26
C HIS A 71 19.89 20.14 13.95
N CYS A 72 20.11 19.50 12.80
CA CYS A 72 19.36 18.32 12.39
C CYS A 72 19.73 17.13 13.29
N LYS A 73 18.74 16.56 13.98
CA LYS A 73 18.91 15.40 14.86
C LYS A 73 18.25 14.13 14.29
N LEU A 74 17.89 14.14 13.00
CA LEU A 74 17.18 13.04 12.37
C LEU A 74 18.07 11.79 12.31
N GLU A 75 17.54 10.67 12.78
CA GLU A 75 18.21 9.37 12.83
C GLU A 75 17.66 8.40 11.78
N ILE A 76 16.37 8.49 11.45
CA ILE A 76 15.71 7.63 10.46
C ILE A 76 14.99 8.50 9.43
N LEU A 77 15.29 8.25 8.15
CA LEU A 77 14.61 8.85 7.02
C LEU A 77 14.12 7.76 6.06
N ARG A 78 12.81 7.68 5.87
CA ARG A 78 12.19 6.76 4.90
C ARG A 78 11.53 7.55 3.78
N LEU A 79 12.03 7.31 2.57
CA LEU A 79 11.65 7.93 1.30
C LEU A 79 11.19 6.85 0.31
N SER A 80 10.64 5.74 0.79
CA SER A 80 10.25 4.63 -0.06
C SER A 80 9.16 5.07 -1.05
N GLY A 81 9.37 4.83 -2.34
CA GLY A 81 8.37 5.18 -3.36
C GLY A 81 8.24 6.66 -3.69
N CYS A 82 9.26 7.48 -3.39
CA CYS A 82 9.20 8.94 -3.56
C CYS A 82 9.65 9.49 -4.93
N LEU A 83 9.79 8.62 -5.95
CA LEU A 83 10.29 8.97 -7.29
C LEU A 83 11.73 9.50 -7.31
N VAL A 84 12.57 9.02 -6.40
CA VAL A 84 13.97 9.45 -6.30
C VAL A 84 14.81 8.76 -7.37
N THR A 85 15.63 9.53 -8.09
CA THR A 85 16.55 9.03 -9.12
C THR A 85 18.01 9.09 -8.66
N GLU A 86 18.95 8.85 -9.60
CA GLU A 86 20.38 9.06 -9.39
C GLU A 86 20.71 10.48 -8.87
N GLU A 87 19.98 11.49 -9.33
CA GLU A 87 20.23 12.90 -8.96
C GLU A 87 19.89 13.16 -7.48
N GLY A 88 18.70 12.75 -7.03
CA GLY A 88 18.32 12.85 -5.62
C GLY A 88 19.22 12.03 -4.71
N CYS A 89 19.69 10.86 -5.17
CA CYS A 89 20.68 10.06 -4.44
C CYS A 89 22.02 10.77 -4.30
N SER A 90 22.47 11.49 -5.33
CA SER A 90 23.67 12.32 -5.27
C SER A 90 23.53 13.45 -4.24
N SER A 91 22.36 14.11 -4.21
CA SER A 91 22.02 15.13 -3.21
C SER A 91 22.05 14.56 -1.78
N LEU A 92 21.44 13.39 -1.56
CA LEU A 92 21.45 12.69 -0.28
C LEU A 92 22.88 12.31 0.15
N ALA A 93 23.66 11.69 -0.73
CA ALA A 93 25.05 11.33 -0.45
C ALA A 93 25.90 12.56 -0.09
N SER A 94 25.62 13.70 -0.73
CA SER A 94 26.25 14.98 -0.41
C SER A 94 25.83 15.52 0.95
N ALA A 95 24.55 15.43 1.31
CA ALA A 95 24.06 15.81 2.64
C ALA A 95 24.68 14.94 3.75
N LEU A 96 24.81 13.62 3.52
CA LEU A 96 25.41 12.71 4.49
C LEU A 96 26.91 12.93 4.74
N ARG A 97 27.60 13.70 3.89
CA ARG A 97 28.98 14.15 4.13
C ARG A 97 29.08 15.32 5.11
N SER A 98 27.99 16.05 5.33
CA SER A 98 27.99 17.15 6.29
C SER A 98 28.08 16.58 7.70
N ASN A 99 29.06 17.05 8.47
CA ASN A 99 29.39 16.51 9.78
C ASN A 99 28.95 17.46 10.91
N PRO A 100 28.30 16.95 11.97
CA PRO A 100 27.87 15.56 12.16
C PRO A 100 26.48 15.29 11.54
N SER A 101 26.39 14.34 10.61
CA SER A 101 25.11 13.73 10.26
C SER A 101 24.70 12.75 11.36
N HIS A 102 23.45 12.84 11.82
CA HIS A 102 22.87 11.95 12.83
C HIS A 102 22.15 10.74 12.21
N LEU A 103 22.06 10.68 10.89
CA LEU A 103 21.25 9.67 10.19
C LEU A 103 21.90 8.29 10.29
N LYS A 104 21.12 7.32 10.80
CA LYS A 104 21.48 5.91 10.99
C LYS A 104 20.76 4.99 10.00
N GLU A 105 19.54 5.34 9.60
CA GLU A 105 18.75 4.57 8.63
C GLU A 105 18.27 5.47 7.49
N LEU A 106 18.53 5.00 6.26
CA LEU A 106 17.99 5.58 5.03
C LEU A 106 17.30 4.48 4.23
N ASP A 107 15.98 4.62 4.07
CA ASP A 107 15.18 3.74 3.20
C ASP A 107 14.79 4.46 1.92
N LEU A 108 15.28 3.92 0.79
CA LEU A 108 15.02 4.35 -0.58
C LEU A 108 14.41 3.22 -1.42
N THR A 109 13.84 2.19 -0.79
CA THR A 109 13.13 1.12 -1.52
C THR A 109 12.05 1.70 -2.44
N TYR A 110 11.69 0.96 -3.49
CA TYR A 110 10.68 1.41 -4.47
C TYR A 110 10.99 2.74 -5.20
N ASN A 111 12.26 3.15 -5.27
CA ASN A 111 12.75 4.26 -6.11
C ASN A 111 13.60 3.74 -7.29
N HIS A 112 14.25 4.65 -8.03
CA HIS A 112 15.19 4.28 -9.09
C HIS A 112 16.56 4.97 -8.88
N PRO A 113 17.32 4.59 -7.84
CA PRO A 113 18.60 5.22 -7.50
C PRO A 113 19.70 4.99 -8.56
N GLY A 114 19.47 4.12 -9.55
CA GLY A 114 20.46 3.73 -10.56
C GLY A 114 21.72 3.09 -9.97
N GLU A 115 22.65 2.65 -10.83
CA GLU A 115 23.93 2.10 -10.35
C GLU A 115 24.79 3.19 -9.68
N SER A 116 24.74 4.40 -10.23
CA SER A 116 25.57 5.52 -9.75
C SER A 116 25.12 6.00 -8.36
N GLY A 117 23.82 6.16 -8.13
CA GLY A 117 23.28 6.57 -6.84
C GLY A 117 23.50 5.52 -5.76
N VAL A 118 23.30 4.23 -6.08
CA VAL A 118 23.61 3.12 -5.17
C VAL A 118 25.09 3.13 -4.79
N LYS A 119 26.01 3.33 -5.75
CA LYS A 119 27.44 3.41 -5.49
C LYS A 119 27.80 4.59 -4.59
N LEU A 120 27.23 5.78 -4.84
CA LEU A 120 27.49 6.99 -4.05
C LEU A 120 27.03 6.83 -2.59
N LEU A 121 25.84 6.28 -2.37
CA LEU A 121 25.29 6.06 -1.04
C LEU A 121 26.02 4.92 -0.30
N SER A 122 26.34 3.82 -0.99
CA SER A 122 27.09 2.70 -0.39
C SER A 122 28.49 3.11 0.06
N ALA A 123 29.17 3.96 -0.71
CA ALA A 123 30.46 4.53 -0.33
C ALA A 123 30.40 5.45 0.91
N ARG A 124 29.21 5.78 1.44
CA ARG A 124 29.06 6.46 2.73
C ARG A 124 29.11 5.49 3.90
N LEU A 125 28.62 4.26 3.74
CA LEU A 125 28.73 3.21 4.76
C LEU A 125 30.19 2.81 5.04
N GLU A 126 31.07 3.00 4.06
CA GLU A 126 32.52 2.73 4.19
C GLU A 126 33.29 3.86 4.89
N ASP A 127 32.68 5.03 5.06
CA ASP A 127 33.32 6.20 5.67
C ASP A 127 33.27 6.08 7.21
N PRO A 128 34.42 6.01 7.91
CA PRO A 128 34.46 5.85 9.37
C PRO A 128 33.80 6.99 10.15
N HIS A 129 33.55 8.14 9.50
CA HIS A 129 32.90 9.28 10.10
C HIS A 129 31.40 9.35 9.79
N CYS A 130 30.88 8.46 8.93
CA CYS A 130 29.45 8.34 8.68
C CYS A 130 28.78 7.53 9.80
N ARG A 131 27.59 7.94 10.20
CA ARG A 131 26.75 7.22 11.19
C ARG A 131 25.68 6.35 10.56
N LEU A 132 25.62 6.30 9.23
CA LEU A 132 24.63 5.51 8.52
C LEU A 132 24.96 4.03 8.73
N ASP A 133 24.08 3.32 9.42
CA ASP A 133 24.22 1.88 9.70
C ASP A 133 23.43 1.05 8.69
N THR A 134 22.25 1.54 8.30
CA THR A 134 21.30 0.83 7.43
C THR A 134 20.99 1.67 6.20
N LEU A 135 21.33 1.14 5.03
CA LEU A 135 20.87 1.65 3.73
C LEU A 135 20.01 0.60 3.08
N ARG A 136 18.75 0.94 2.78
CA ARG A 136 17.85 0.08 2.01
C ARG A 136 17.66 0.68 0.62
N VAL A 137 18.19 -0.01 -0.38
CA VAL A 137 17.98 0.31 -1.79
C VAL A 137 17.50 -0.96 -2.46
N GLU A 138 16.25 -0.97 -2.93
CA GLU A 138 15.78 -2.04 -3.81
C GLU A 138 15.86 -1.50 -5.22
N HIS A 139 16.74 -2.08 -6.03
CA HIS A 139 16.86 -1.71 -7.43
C HIS A 139 15.67 -2.27 -8.20
N ALA A 140 14.68 -1.44 -8.45
CA ALA A 140 13.62 -1.74 -9.40
C ALA A 140 13.74 -0.81 -10.61
N GLY A 141 13.34 -1.32 -11.77
CA GLY A 141 13.52 -0.66 -13.06
C GLY A 141 12.83 0.72 -13.12
N LYS A 142 13.01 1.41 -14.26
CA LYS A 142 12.49 2.77 -14.47
C LYS A 142 10.99 2.94 -14.22
N PHE A 143 10.21 1.85 -14.23
CA PHE A 143 8.78 1.85 -13.89
C PHE A 143 8.47 2.34 -12.45
N ARG A 144 9.47 2.38 -11.56
CA ARG A 144 9.32 3.00 -10.24
C ARG A 144 9.22 4.53 -10.29
N ILE A 145 9.65 5.15 -11.40
CA ILE A 145 9.51 6.60 -11.65
C ILE A 145 8.17 6.89 -12.34
N THR A 146 7.11 6.28 -11.83
CA THR A 146 5.72 6.51 -12.26
C THR A 146 4.96 7.15 -11.10
N PRO A 147 4.31 8.30 -11.26
CA PRO A 147 3.57 8.95 -10.18
C PRO A 147 2.44 8.08 -9.60
N GLY A 148 2.16 8.27 -8.31
CA GLY A 148 1.09 7.60 -7.58
C GLY A 148 1.20 6.08 -7.52
N LEU A 149 0.08 5.41 -7.23
CA LEU A 149 0.06 3.97 -6.93
C LEU A 149 0.39 3.07 -8.13
N ARG A 150 0.38 3.61 -9.36
CA ARG A 150 0.69 2.84 -10.59
C ARG A 150 2.13 2.33 -10.64
N LYS A 151 3.06 2.88 -9.84
CA LYS A 151 4.41 2.31 -9.69
C LYS A 151 4.45 0.94 -8.99
N TYR A 152 3.32 0.51 -8.44
CA TYR A 152 3.14 -0.76 -7.73
C TYR A 152 2.32 -1.78 -8.51
N VAL A 153 2.04 -1.54 -9.80
CA VAL A 153 1.21 -2.44 -10.61
C VAL A 153 1.76 -3.87 -10.56
N CYS A 154 0.85 -4.81 -10.29
CA CYS A 154 1.11 -6.24 -10.36
C CYS A 154 0.16 -6.91 -11.35
N ASP A 155 0.70 -7.84 -12.13
CA ASP A 155 -0.10 -8.68 -13.03
C ASP A 155 -0.74 -9.82 -12.23
N LEU A 156 -2.07 -9.91 -12.30
CA LEU A 156 -2.85 -10.92 -11.60
C LEU A 156 -3.66 -11.76 -12.58
N THR A 157 -3.72 -13.06 -12.31
CA THR A 157 -4.48 -14.01 -13.12
C THR A 157 -5.33 -14.91 -12.25
N LEU A 158 -6.59 -15.12 -12.66
CA LEU A 158 -7.52 -15.95 -11.92
C LEU A 158 -7.11 -17.42 -12.00
N ASP A 159 -7.24 -18.14 -10.87
CA ASP A 159 -6.94 -19.56 -10.79
C ASP A 159 -8.20 -20.41 -11.04
N PRO A 160 -8.30 -21.12 -12.19
CA PRO A 160 -9.39 -22.03 -12.49
C PRO A 160 -9.52 -23.18 -11.49
N ASN A 161 -8.48 -23.51 -10.71
CA ASN A 161 -8.54 -24.56 -9.70
C ASN A 161 -9.27 -24.12 -8.43
N THR A 162 -9.40 -22.80 -8.21
CA THR A 162 -10.13 -22.24 -7.07
C THR A 162 -11.56 -21.84 -7.44
N ALA A 163 -11.79 -21.52 -8.71
CA ALA A 163 -13.05 -20.98 -9.21
C ALA A 163 -14.24 -21.91 -8.95
N HIS A 164 -15.26 -21.39 -8.27
CA HIS A 164 -16.53 -22.06 -8.13
C HIS A 164 -17.18 -22.39 -9.50
N THR A 165 -17.94 -23.48 -9.62
CA THR A 165 -18.51 -23.94 -10.90
C THR A 165 -19.46 -22.95 -11.56
N ARG A 166 -20.14 -22.09 -10.80
CA ARG A 166 -20.94 -20.95 -11.31
C ARG A 166 -20.11 -19.76 -11.81
N LEU A 167 -18.79 -19.83 -11.84
CA LEU A 167 -17.93 -18.75 -12.33
C LEU A 167 -17.29 -19.16 -13.64
N ALA A 168 -17.55 -18.42 -14.71
CA ALA A 168 -16.89 -18.59 -15.99
C ALA A 168 -15.69 -17.63 -16.08
N LEU A 169 -14.50 -18.20 -16.32
CA LEU A 169 -13.27 -17.45 -16.56
C LEU A 169 -13.07 -17.20 -18.06
N SER A 170 -12.67 -15.98 -18.43
CA SER A 170 -12.44 -15.56 -19.82
C SER A 170 -11.29 -14.56 -19.90
N GLU A 171 -10.96 -14.10 -21.12
CA GLU A 171 -9.91 -13.08 -21.37
C GLU A 171 -8.57 -13.51 -20.72
N GLU A 172 -8.12 -14.72 -21.04
CA GLU A 172 -6.88 -15.30 -20.48
C GLU A 172 -6.88 -15.35 -18.94
N ASN A 173 -8.05 -15.63 -18.34
CA ASN A 173 -8.28 -15.61 -16.89
C ASN A 173 -8.12 -14.23 -16.25
N ARG A 174 -8.30 -13.15 -17.01
CA ARG A 174 -8.35 -11.78 -16.47
C ARG A 174 -9.76 -11.32 -16.13
N LYS A 175 -10.77 -12.08 -16.53
CA LYS A 175 -12.18 -11.79 -16.27
C LYS A 175 -12.93 -12.99 -15.72
N VAL A 176 -13.83 -12.72 -14.80
CA VAL A 176 -14.78 -13.68 -14.25
C VAL A 176 -16.20 -13.17 -14.38
N THR A 177 -17.10 -14.05 -14.79
CA THR A 177 -18.55 -13.78 -14.89
C THR A 177 -19.32 -14.85 -14.13
N CYS A 178 -20.36 -14.44 -13.41
CA CYS A 178 -21.27 -15.35 -12.74
C CYS A 178 -22.34 -15.82 -13.74
N VAL A 179 -22.44 -17.13 -13.92
CA VAL A 179 -23.41 -17.76 -14.83
C VAL A 179 -24.59 -18.32 -14.04
N GLU A 180 -25.69 -18.55 -14.75
CA GLU A 180 -26.86 -19.19 -14.15
C GLU A 180 -26.54 -20.63 -13.68
N GLU A 181 -27.31 -21.11 -12.70
CA GLU A 181 -27.07 -22.41 -12.06
C GLU A 181 -27.11 -23.59 -13.04
N HIS A 182 -27.92 -23.49 -14.10
CA HIS A 182 -28.02 -24.51 -15.15
C HIS A 182 -26.86 -24.47 -16.17
N GLN A 183 -25.98 -23.46 -16.10
CA GLN A 183 -24.85 -23.23 -17.00
C GLN A 183 -23.50 -23.40 -16.29
N GLN A 184 -23.47 -24.17 -15.21
CA GLN A 184 -22.24 -24.43 -14.44
C GLN A 184 -21.11 -24.92 -15.34
N GLN A 185 -19.93 -24.39 -15.08
CA GLN A 185 -18.72 -24.71 -15.81
C GLN A 185 -18.25 -26.13 -15.49
N PRO A 186 -17.77 -26.88 -16.50
CA PRO A 186 -17.37 -28.27 -16.36
C PRO A 186 -15.97 -28.41 -15.73
N TYR A 187 -15.72 -27.69 -14.64
CA TYR A 187 -14.44 -27.77 -13.93
C TYR A 187 -14.30 -29.10 -13.21
N ALA A 188 -13.11 -29.70 -13.28
CA ALA A 188 -12.80 -30.91 -12.51
C ALA A 188 -12.84 -30.61 -11.00
N ASP A 189 -13.22 -31.60 -10.20
CA ASP A 189 -13.15 -31.46 -8.75
C ASP A 189 -11.71 -31.20 -8.31
N HIS A 190 -11.55 -30.32 -7.31
CA HIS A 190 -10.24 -29.88 -6.83
C HIS A 190 -10.35 -29.46 -5.36
N PRO A 191 -9.38 -29.80 -4.49
CA PRO A 191 -9.41 -29.46 -3.07
C PRO A 191 -9.48 -27.95 -2.82
N GLU A 192 -8.80 -27.16 -3.66
CA GLU A 192 -8.80 -25.69 -3.57
C GLU A 192 -10.06 -25.02 -4.13
N ARG A 193 -10.98 -25.77 -4.73
CA ARG A 193 -12.18 -25.20 -5.37
C ARG A 193 -13.21 -24.77 -4.34
N PHE A 194 -13.72 -23.56 -4.46
CA PHE A 194 -14.90 -23.14 -3.68
C PHE A 194 -16.15 -23.90 -4.17
N ASP A 195 -16.93 -24.47 -3.25
CA ASP A 195 -18.07 -25.34 -3.55
C ASP A 195 -19.44 -24.67 -3.35
N GLU A 196 -19.57 -23.76 -2.39
CA GLU A 196 -20.83 -23.10 -2.03
C GLU A 196 -20.85 -21.61 -2.42
N CYS A 197 -19.78 -20.89 -2.08
CA CYS A 197 -19.65 -19.48 -2.41
C CYS A 197 -19.07 -19.33 -3.82
N ALA A 198 -19.76 -18.58 -4.68
CA ALA A 198 -19.29 -18.25 -6.03
C ALA A 198 -18.07 -17.31 -5.97
N GLN A 199 -16.91 -17.89 -5.66
CA GLN A 199 -15.63 -17.23 -5.40
C GLN A 199 -14.51 -17.80 -6.26
N VAL A 200 -13.49 -16.97 -6.48
CA VAL A 200 -12.25 -17.34 -7.16
C VAL A 200 -11.09 -16.56 -6.56
N LEU A 201 -9.90 -17.17 -6.48
CA LEU A 201 -8.64 -16.50 -6.13
C LEU A 201 -7.76 -16.33 -7.37
N CYS A 202 -6.83 -15.38 -7.27
CA CYS A 202 -5.71 -15.25 -8.19
C CYS A 202 -4.60 -16.24 -7.85
N ARG A 203 -3.72 -16.50 -8.82
CA ARG A 203 -2.59 -17.43 -8.66
C ARG A 203 -1.43 -16.82 -7.89
N GLU A 204 -1.23 -15.51 -8.06
CA GLU A 204 -0.08 -14.78 -7.58
C GLU A 204 -0.21 -14.47 -6.08
N SER A 205 0.90 -14.64 -5.35
CA SER A 205 1.00 -14.28 -3.94
C SER A 205 1.46 -12.83 -3.78
N LEU A 206 0.82 -12.10 -2.89
CA LEU A 206 1.09 -10.69 -2.60
C LEU A 206 1.86 -10.57 -1.27
N THR A 207 3.10 -10.08 -1.32
CA THR A 207 4.01 -10.00 -0.16
C THR A 207 4.73 -8.65 0.01
N GLY A 208 4.47 -7.69 -0.87
CA GLY A 208 5.10 -6.37 -0.86
C GLY A 208 4.08 -5.26 -1.11
N ARG A 209 4.52 -4.20 -1.79
CA ARG A 209 3.61 -3.18 -2.33
C ARG A 209 3.03 -3.61 -3.66
N CYS A 210 1.72 -3.76 -3.71
CA CYS A 210 0.99 -4.23 -4.89
C CYS A 210 -0.19 -3.31 -5.16
N TYR A 211 -0.41 -2.99 -6.42
CA TYR A 211 -1.55 -2.21 -6.90
C TYR A 211 -2.17 -2.91 -8.10
N TRP A 212 -3.50 -2.96 -8.14
CA TRP A 212 -4.24 -3.41 -9.31
C TRP A 212 -5.58 -2.69 -9.40
N GLU A 213 -6.11 -2.62 -10.61
CA GLU A 213 -7.41 -2.02 -10.89
C GLU A 213 -8.35 -3.08 -11.46
N VAL A 214 -9.62 -3.03 -11.05
CA VAL A 214 -10.67 -3.88 -11.59
C VAL A 214 -11.90 -3.08 -11.96
N GLU A 215 -12.56 -3.50 -13.02
CA GLU A 215 -13.88 -3.04 -13.41
C GLU A 215 -14.92 -4.11 -13.08
N TRP A 216 -15.98 -3.73 -12.37
CA TRP A 216 -17.03 -4.64 -11.91
C TRP A 216 -18.40 -4.27 -12.48
N ARG A 217 -19.28 -5.26 -12.69
CA ARG A 217 -20.67 -5.04 -13.13
C ARG A 217 -21.66 -5.67 -12.16
N VAL A 218 -22.80 -5.00 -11.97
CA VAL A 218 -23.92 -5.37 -11.08
C VAL A 218 -23.55 -5.38 -9.59
N GLY A 219 -22.64 -6.25 -9.19
CA GLY A 219 -22.06 -6.26 -7.86
C GLY A 219 -21.04 -7.38 -7.66
N ALA A 220 -20.02 -7.12 -6.85
CA ALA A 220 -18.93 -8.04 -6.56
C ALA A 220 -18.28 -7.73 -5.21
N ASP A 221 -17.75 -8.76 -4.54
CA ASP A 221 -16.74 -8.58 -3.51
C ASP A 221 -15.36 -8.58 -4.17
N ILE A 222 -14.56 -7.56 -3.85
CA ILE A 222 -13.15 -7.44 -4.21
C ILE A 222 -12.35 -7.64 -2.93
N SER A 223 -11.56 -8.69 -2.87
CA SER A 223 -11.01 -9.18 -1.60
C SER A 223 -9.54 -9.55 -1.70
N VAL A 224 -8.88 -9.56 -0.53
CA VAL A 224 -7.62 -10.29 -0.33
C VAL A 224 -7.79 -11.27 0.83
N THR A 225 -7.09 -12.39 0.78
CA THR A 225 -7.18 -13.43 1.81
C THR A 225 -5.90 -14.25 1.93
N TYR A 226 -5.69 -14.88 3.09
CA TYR A 226 -4.70 -15.95 3.20
C TYR A 226 -5.08 -17.16 2.37
N LYS A 227 -4.06 -17.92 1.94
CA LYS A 227 -4.25 -19.10 1.10
C LYS A 227 -5.16 -20.14 1.75
N ASP A 228 -5.07 -20.31 3.07
CA ASP A 228 -5.73 -21.38 3.83
C ASP A 228 -7.16 -21.01 4.30
N ILE A 229 -7.80 -20.01 3.68
CA ILE A 229 -9.24 -19.79 3.86
C ILE A 229 -10.02 -21.04 3.46
N SER A 230 -11.06 -21.36 4.23
CA SER A 230 -11.88 -22.55 3.99
C SER A 230 -12.49 -22.51 2.60
N ARG A 231 -12.38 -23.62 1.86
CA ARG A 231 -12.94 -23.75 0.51
C ARG A 231 -14.33 -24.37 0.49
N LYS A 232 -14.63 -25.17 1.50
CA LYS A 232 -15.76 -26.09 1.51
C LYS A 232 -16.81 -25.76 2.57
N GLY A 233 -18.08 -26.03 2.24
CA GLY A 233 -19.21 -26.04 3.15
C GLY A 233 -19.90 -24.69 3.39
N LEU A 234 -21.14 -24.77 3.87
CA LEU A 234 -22.09 -23.65 4.05
C LEU A 234 -21.77 -22.69 5.22
N SER A 235 -20.58 -22.78 5.81
CA SER A 235 -20.20 -21.92 6.92
C SER A 235 -19.69 -20.56 6.43
N GLY A 236 -19.93 -19.49 7.19
CA GLY A 236 -19.33 -18.17 6.90
C GLY A 236 -17.80 -18.19 6.81
N ASN A 237 -17.14 -19.27 7.24
CA ASN A 237 -15.68 -19.40 7.20
C ASN A 237 -15.11 -19.43 5.77
N CYS A 238 -15.89 -19.82 4.75
CA CYS A 238 -15.42 -19.82 3.36
C CYS A 238 -15.63 -18.48 2.64
N GLY A 239 -16.56 -17.66 3.11
CA GLY A 239 -16.94 -16.40 2.47
C GLY A 239 -15.95 -15.26 2.74
N PHE A 240 -15.58 -14.49 1.72
CA PHE A 240 -14.74 -13.31 1.92
C PHE A 240 -15.37 -12.28 2.89
N GLY A 241 -14.55 -11.80 3.82
CA GLY A 241 -14.91 -10.85 4.88
C GLY A 241 -15.66 -11.46 6.07
N TYR A 242 -16.14 -12.70 5.98
CA TYR A 242 -16.89 -13.36 7.07
C TYR A 242 -15.99 -14.08 8.10
N ASN A 243 -14.68 -14.01 7.91
CA ASN A 243 -13.67 -14.65 8.75
C ASN A 243 -12.50 -13.69 9.01
N VAL A 244 -11.60 -14.09 9.90
CA VAL A 244 -10.38 -13.33 10.24
C VAL A 244 -9.30 -13.36 9.15
N LYS A 245 -9.45 -14.20 8.13
CA LYS A 245 -8.43 -14.46 7.09
C LYS A 245 -8.65 -13.65 5.82
N SER A 246 -9.68 -12.81 5.76
CA SER A 246 -10.06 -12.08 4.55
C SER A 246 -10.57 -10.68 4.84
N TRP A 247 -10.30 -9.78 3.90
CA TRP A 247 -10.70 -8.39 3.90
C TRP A 247 -11.37 -8.10 2.55
N SER A 248 -12.60 -7.60 2.59
CA SER A 248 -13.43 -7.44 1.40
C SER A 248 -14.00 -6.02 1.28
N LEU A 249 -13.98 -5.49 0.07
CA LEU A 249 -14.85 -4.41 -0.39
C LEU A 249 -15.97 -5.01 -1.24
N TYR A 250 -17.20 -4.92 -0.77
CA TYR A 250 -18.39 -5.25 -1.53
C TYR A 250 -18.91 -4.02 -2.28
N CYS A 251 -19.03 -4.15 -3.59
CA CYS A 251 -19.54 -3.13 -4.50
C CYS A 251 -20.93 -3.55 -5.02
N PHE A 252 -21.93 -2.68 -4.94
CA PHE A 252 -23.27 -2.93 -5.47
C PHE A 252 -24.01 -1.64 -5.78
N ASN A 253 -24.50 -1.48 -7.02
CA ASN A 253 -25.32 -0.32 -7.43
C ASN A 253 -24.75 1.04 -6.95
N LYS A 254 -23.47 1.30 -7.20
CA LYS A 254 -22.68 2.48 -6.75
C LYS A 254 -22.55 2.66 -5.24
N SER A 255 -23.03 1.71 -4.44
CA SER A 255 -22.80 1.66 -3.00
C SER A 255 -21.62 0.75 -2.71
N TYR A 256 -20.94 1.06 -1.61
CA TYR A 256 -19.76 0.35 -1.18
C TYR A 256 -19.93 -0.06 0.28
N PHE A 257 -19.42 -1.24 0.58
CA PHE A 257 -19.42 -1.78 1.93
C PHE A 257 -18.12 -2.50 2.18
N VAL A 258 -17.60 -2.41 3.39
CA VAL A 258 -16.39 -3.13 3.78
C VAL A 258 -16.75 -4.22 4.76
N ARG A 259 -16.09 -5.37 4.62
CA ARG A 259 -16.30 -6.53 5.49
C ARG A 259 -14.99 -7.18 5.90
N HIS A 260 -14.84 -7.39 7.20
CA HIS A 260 -13.77 -8.20 7.79
C HIS A 260 -14.27 -8.83 9.09
N ASN A 261 -13.97 -10.11 9.32
CA ASN A 261 -14.38 -10.86 10.49
C ASN A 261 -15.88 -10.70 10.84
N ASN A 262 -16.74 -10.85 9.84
CA ASN A 262 -18.20 -10.71 9.94
C ASN A 262 -18.71 -9.31 10.34
N LYS A 263 -17.81 -8.32 10.51
CA LYS A 263 -18.19 -6.92 10.70
C LYS A 263 -18.40 -6.27 9.34
N PHE A 264 -19.61 -5.79 9.10
CA PHE A 264 -20.03 -5.16 7.84
C PHE A 264 -20.33 -3.69 8.06
N THR A 265 -19.71 -2.82 7.28
CA THR A 265 -19.84 -1.36 7.41
C THR A 265 -20.10 -0.74 6.05
N ALA A 266 -21.16 0.07 5.94
CA ALA A 266 -21.39 0.88 4.74
C ALA A 266 -20.40 2.05 4.69
N ILE A 267 -19.88 2.35 3.49
CA ILE A 267 -19.01 3.51 3.28
C ILE A 267 -19.69 4.49 2.31
N SER A 268 -19.41 5.77 2.50
CA SER A 268 -19.98 6.84 1.66
C SER A 268 -19.45 6.73 0.23
N ALA A 269 -20.36 6.61 -0.74
CA ALA A 269 -19.99 6.59 -2.14
C ALA A 269 -19.59 8.00 -2.62
N PRO A 270 -18.45 8.17 -3.31
CA PRO A 270 -18.09 9.45 -3.89
C PRO A 270 -19.05 9.86 -5.02
N PRO A 271 -19.25 11.17 -5.25
CA PRO A 271 -20.21 11.67 -6.24
C PRO A 271 -19.95 11.20 -7.67
N SER A 272 -18.67 11.00 -8.01
CA SER A 272 -18.21 10.55 -9.33
C SER A 272 -17.79 9.08 -9.33
N SER A 273 -18.37 8.27 -8.44
CA SER A 273 -18.09 6.83 -8.37
C SER A 273 -18.38 6.15 -9.71
N SER A 274 -17.39 5.40 -10.18
CA SER A 274 -17.51 4.54 -11.35
C SER A 274 -17.56 3.08 -10.91
N ASN A 275 -17.65 2.19 -11.89
CA ASN A 275 -17.56 0.76 -11.71
C ASN A 275 -16.11 0.26 -11.66
N ARG A 276 -15.14 1.15 -11.42
CA ARG A 276 -13.71 0.83 -11.29
C ARG A 276 -13.21 1.05 -9.87
N VAL A 277 -12.48 0.06 -9.37
CA VAL A 277 -11.86 0.08 -8.05
C VAL A 277 -10.37 -0.17 -8.20
N GLY A 278 -9.57 0.69 -7.58
CA GLY A 278 -8.15 0.45 -7.34
C GLY A 278 -7.95 -0.18 -5.97
N VAL A 279 -7.08 -1.17 -5.89
CA VAL A 279 -6.69 -1.83 -4.63
C VAL A 279 -5.20 -1.65 -4.44
N TYR A 280 -4.80 -1.14 -3.28
CA TYR A 280 -3.41 -1.01 -2.88
C TYR A 280 -3.15 -1.80 -1.62
N LEU A 281 -2.12 -2.64 -1.65
CA LEU A 281 -1.63 -3.39 -0.51
C LEU A 281 -0.20 -2.94 -0.23
N ASP A 282 0.08 -2.51 0.99
CA ASP A 282 1.43 -2.51 1.57
C ASP A 282 1.46 -3.62 2.63
N TRP A 283 1.94 -4.80 2.22
CA TRP A 283 1.95 -5.98 3.08
C TRP A 283 2.81 -5.79 4.33
N ALA A 284 3.96 -5.10 4.20
CA ALA A 284 4.89 -4.89 5.29
C ALA A 284 4.37 -3.85 6.30
N ALA A 285 3.72 -2.79 5.82
CA ALA A 285 3.07 -1.80 6.68
C ALA A 285 1.75 -2.30 7.28
N GLY A 286 1.18 -3.38 6.75
CA GLY A 286 -0.09 -3.91 7.22
C GLY A 286 -1.30 -3.14 6.69
N THR A 287 -1.18 -2.50 5.53
CA THR A 287 -2.17 -1.56 4.99
C THR A 287 -2.82 -2.13 3.74
N LEU A 288 -4.16 -2.16 3.69
CA LEU A 288 -4.94 -2.49 2.51
C LEU A 288 -5.95 -1.39 2.23
N SER A 289 -5.74 -0.63 1.16
CA SER A 289 -6.56 0.51 0.78
C SER A 289 -7.36 0.23 -0.49
N PHE A 290 -8.59 0.74 -0.52
CA PHE A 290 -9.49 0.69 -1.67
C PHE A 290 -9.79 2.10 -2.15
N TYR A 291 -9.86 2.28 -3.46
CA TYR A 291 -10.12 3.56 -4.11
C TYR A 291 -11.19 3.40 -5.19
N SER A 292 -12.10 4.36 -5.29
CA SER A 292 -12.98 4.51 -6.46
C SER A 292 -12.21 5.31 -7.51
N ILE A 293 -12.25 4.86 -8.76
CA ILE A 293 -11.52 5.52 -9.85
C ILE A 293 -12.50 6.26 -10.74
N SER A 294 -12.29 7.56 -10.95
CA SER A 294 -13.11 8.36 -11.88
C SER A 294 -12.91 7.86 -13.32
N SER A 295 -14.00 7.57 -14.03
CA SER A 295 -13.95 7.11 -15.43
C SER A 295 -13.41 8.17 -16.41
N HIS A 296 -13.45 9.45 -16.04
CA HIS A 296 -13.05 10.55 -16.91
C HIS A 296 -11.63 11.03 -16.59
N THR A 297 -11.33 11.21 -15.31
CA THR A 297 -10.09 11.85 -14.85
C THR A 297 -9.05 10.86 -14.36
N HIS A 298 -9.40 9.57 -14.23
CA HIS A 298 -8.59 8.53 -13.59
C HIS A 298 -8.12 8.89 -12.18
N THR A 299 -8.78 9.85 -11.53
CA THR A 299 -8.49 10.27 -10.17
C THR A 299 -8.93 9.18 -9.20
N LEU A 300 -8.06 8.82 -8.28
CA LEU A 300 -8.35 7.91 -7.17
C LEU A 300 -9.03 8.72 -6.06
N THR A 301 -10.23 8.31 -5.68
CA THR A 301 -10.87 8.77 -4.43
C THR A 301 -10.80 7.62 -3.43
N HIS A 302 -10.13 7.87 -2.30
CA HIS A 302 -10.06 6.92 -1.19
C HIS A 302 -11.46 6.50 -0.74
N LEU A 303 -11.64 5.20 -0.53
CA LEU A 303 -12.87 4.60 -0.02
C LEU A 303 -12.68 4.11 1.41
N HIS A 304 -11.67 3.27 1.63
CA HIS A 304 -11.42 2.66 2.92
C HIS A 304 -10.01 2.08 3.01
N THR A 305 -9.47 2.02 4.23
CA THR A 305 -8.21 1.34 4.53
C THR A 305 -8.37 0.41 5.72
N PHE A 306 -8.01 -0.84 5.54
CA PHE A 306 -7.79 -1.78 6.63
C PHE A 306 -6.35 -1.70 7.12
N HIS A 307 -6.18 -1.79 8.44
CA HIS A 307 -4.89 -1.98 9.09
C HIS A 307 -4.89 -3.36 9.75
N SER A 308 -3.91 -4.18 9.43
CA SER A 308 -3.77 -5.54 9.99
C SER A 308 -2.33 -6.01 9.97
N THR A 309 -1.95 -6.87 10.91
CA THR A 309 -0.66 -7.54 10.88
C THR A 309 -0.77 -8.77 10.01
N PHE A 310 -0.32 -8.67 8.75
CA PHE A 310 -0.32 -9.81 7.85
C PHE A 310 0.81 -10.77 8.23
N THR A 311 0.48 -12.06 8.40
CA THR A 311 1.42 -13.09 8.86
C THR A 311 1.91 -13.99 7.74
N GLU A 312 1.18 -14.01 6.62
CA GLU A 312 1.41 -14.87 5.47
C GLU A 312 1.14 -14.10 4.16
N PRO A 313 1.64 -14.58 3.01
CA PRO A 313 1.29 -14.02 1.72
C PRO A 313 -0.23 -13.99 1.50
N LEU A 314 -0.72 -12.88 0.93
CA LEU A 314 -2.12 -12.70 0.58
C LEU A 314 -2.38 -13.07 -0.88
N TYR A 315 -3.63 -13.36 -1.19
CA TYR A 315 -4.10 -13.65 -2.55
C TYR A 315 -5.32 -12.78 -2.83
N ALA A 316 -5.31 -12.08 -3.96
CA ALA A 316 -6.48 -11.36 -4.44
C ALA A 316 -7.58 -12.34 -4.85
N GLY A 317 -8.85 -11.96 -4.69
CA GLY A 317 -9.97 -12.80 -5.05
C GLY A 317 -11.27 -12.03 -5.21
N PHE A 318 -12.22 -12.67 -5.88
CA PHE A 318 -13.52 -12.08 -6.16
C PHE A 318 -14.67 -13.01 -5.78
N ARG A 319 -15.76 -12.43 -5.28
CA ARG A 319 -17.05 -13.12 -5.13
C ARG A 319 -18.10 -12.43 -5.97
N LEU A 320 -18.93 -13.22 -6.65
CA LEU A 320 -20.02 -12.72 -7.48
C LEU A 320 -21.35 -13.30 -6.98
N CYS A 321 -22.28 -12.42 -6.62
CA CYS A 321 -23.53 -12.84 -5.97
C CYS A 321 -24.76 -12.84 -6.91
N TYR A 322 -24.65 -12.27 -8.10
CA TYR A 322 -25.77 -12.11 -9.03
C TYR A 322 -25.44 -12.73 -10.38
N SER A 323 -26.43 -13.26 -11.09
CA SER A 323 -26.26 -13.65 -12.49
C SER A 323 -25.84 -12.43 -13.33
N ASP A 324 -24.99 -12.64 -14.33
CA ASP A 324 -24.42 -11.61 -15.21
C ASP A 324 -23.52 -10.58 -14.51
N SER A 325 -23.28 -10.71 -13.20
CA SER A 325 -22.24 -9.91 -12.54
C SER A 325 -20.86 -10.38 -13.02
N SER A 326 -19.94 -9.43 -13.16
CA SER A 326 -18.59 -9.73 -13.62
C SER A 326 -17.57 -8.82 -12.98
N VAL A 327 -16.32 -9.29 -12.94
CA VAL A 327 -15.13 -8.51 -12.60
C VAL A 327 -14.07 -8.79 -13.66
N CYS A 328 -13.43 -7.74 -14.17
CA CYS A 328 -12.31 -7.83 -15.11
C CYS A 328 -11.15 -6.97 -14.60
N PHE A 329 -9.92 -7.48 -14.69
CA PHE A 329 -8.73 -6.68 -14.44
C PHE A 329 -8.56 -5.62 -15.53
N CYS A 330 -8.35 -4.38 -15.12
CA CYS A 330 -8.02 -3.30 -16.05
C CYS A 330 -6.60 -3.49 -16.59
N GLU A 331 -6.37 -3.06 -17.83
CA GLU A 331 -5.02 -2.87 -18.36
C GLU A 331 -4.46 -1.54 -17.86
N LEU A 332 -3.25 -1.59 -17.33
CA LEU A 332 -2.52 -0.43 -16.83
C LEU A 332 -1.26 -0.32 -17.69
N GLU A 333 -1.24 0.72 -18.53
CA GLU A 333 -0.07 1.10 -19.34
C GLU A 333 1.05 1.72 -18.50
#